data_AF-A0A1S3UAI2-F1
#
_entry.id   AF-A0A1S3UAI2-F1
#
_cell.length_a   1.000
_cell.length_b   1.000
_cell.length_c   1.000
_cell.angle_alpha   90.00
_cell.angle_beta   90.00
_cell.angle_gamma   90.00
#
_symmetry.space_group_name_H-M   'P 1'
#
loop_
_entity.id
_entity.type
_entity.pdbx_description
1 polymer ?
#
loop_
_entity_poly.entity_id
_entity_poly.type
_entity_poly.pdbx_seq_one_letter_code
_entity_poly.pdbx_strand_id
1 'polypeptide(L)'
;MTKNQCSSCSWGSSHGASSSRGMVGSEICYCGELAILRVAKTPKNQGKHFWGCPNYRRSRYEEVRGCNFFKWHIEDNGDERDTTIGWQRRKIINLERSLLVYQKREKVAGVVYLLGVAVDLIEGS
;
A
#
# COMPACT_ATOMS: atom_id res chain seq x y z
N MET A 1 -40.96 20.30 -29.47
CA MET A 1 -39.60 20.79 -29.16
C MET A 1 -39.36 20.61 -27.67
N THR A 2 -38.72 19.51 -27.30
CA THR A 2 -38.44 19.13 -25.90
C THR A 2 -37.18 19.84 -25.42
N LYS A 3 -37.27 20.63 -24.34
CA LYS A 3 -36.11 21.15 -23.63
C LYS A 3 -35.94 20.35 -22.34
N ASN A 4 -35.03 19.38 -22.39
CA ASN A 4 -34.54 18.66 -21.23
C ASN A 4 -33.69 19.61 -20.39
N GLN A 5 -34.15 19.96 -19.20
CA GLN A 5 -33.35 20.65 -18.19
C GLN A 5 -32.66 19.61 -17.31
N CYS A 6 -31.34 19.71 -17.26
CA CYS A 6 -30.45 18.95 -16.39
C CYS A 6 -29.85 19.91 -15.35
N SER A 7 -29.39 19.30 -14.26
CA SER A 7 -28.44 19.80 -13.27
C SER A 7 -28.99 20.58 -12.08
N SER A 8 -29.17 19.84 -10.99
CA SER A 8 -28.95 20.36 -9.63
C SER A 8 -28.43 19.23 -8.75
N CYS A 9 -27.12 19.11 -8.65
CA CYS A 9 -26.48 18.64 -7.43
C CYS A 9 -25.18 19.42 -7.24
N SER A 10 -25.32 20.57 -6.60
CA SER A 10 -24.25 21.33 -5.96
C SER A 10 -23.55 20.44 -4.94
N TRP A 11 -22.22 20.38 -4.95
CA TRP A 11 -21.41 20.41 -3.73
C TRP A 11 -20.06 21.03 -4.04
N GLY A 12 -19.85 22.22 -3.48
CA GLY A 12 -18.54 22.84 -3.42
C GLY A 12 -17.59 22.02 -2.55
N SER A 13 -16.30 22.18 -2.78
CA SER A 13 -15.29 21.73 -1.84
C SER A 13 -14.11 22.68 -1.88
N SER A 14 -14.16 23.61 -0.93
CA SER A 14 -13.02 24.37 -0.46
C SER A 14 -12.03 23.42 0.23
N HIS A 15 -10.76 23.80 0.16
CA HIS A 15 -9.56 23.17 0.71
C HIS A 15 -9.73 22.38 2.03
N GLY A 16 -9.12 21.19 2.09
CA GLY A 16 -8.94 20.47 3.36
C GLY A 16 -8.36 19.07 3.17
N ALA A 17 -7.15 18.86 3.66
CA ALA A 17 -6.40 17.62 3.54
C ALA A 17 -6.95 16.46 4.41
N SER A 18 -6.75 15.24 3.89
CA SER A 18 -6.49 13.98 4.62
C SER A 18 -7.57 13.36 5.51
N SER A 19 -8.22 12.30 4.98
CA SER A 19 -8.63 11.03 5.61
C SER A 19 -9.83 10.47 4.83
N SER A 20 -10.09 9.19 4.60
CA SER A 20 -9.41 7.91 4.80
C SER A 20 -10.42 6.86 4.26
N ARG A 21 -9.95 5.82 3.54
CA ARG A 21 -10.69 4.55 3.30
C ARG A 21 -11.85 4.50 2.28
N GLY A 22 -11.91 5.38 1.28
CA GLY A 22 -12.99 5.32 0.26
C GLY A 22 -12.59 5.57 -1.21
N MET A 23 -11.35 5.99 -1.49
CA MET A 23 -10.89 6.40 -2.83
C MET A 23 -9.54 5.78 -3.18
N VAL A 24 -9.31 4.52 -2.77
CA VAL A 24 -8.10 3.80 -3.19
C VAL A 24 -8.33 3.34 -4.62
N GLY A 25 -7.85 4.12 -5.59
CA GLY A 25 -7.78 3.71 -6.99
C GLY A 25 -8.47 4.60 -8.02
N SER A 26 -9.07 5.73 -7.64
CA SER A 26 -9.69 6.65 -8.61
C SER A 26 -8.71 7.72 -9.06
N GLU A 27 -8.22 7.63 -10.30
CA GLU A 27 -7.37 8.64 -10.93
C GLU A 27 -8.21 9.73 -11.61
N ILE A 28 -7.74 10.98 -11.63
CA ILE A 28 -8.42 12.10 -12.32
C ILE A 28 -7.63 12.45 -13.58
N CYS A 29 -8.32 12.61 -14.71
CA CYS A 29 -7.71 12.99 -15.98
C CYS A 29 -7.48 14.51 -16.08
N TYR A 30 -6.76 14.97 -17.12
CA TYR A 30 -6.50 16.41 -17.32
C TYR A 30 -7.74 17.26 -17.63
N CYS A 31 -8.91 16.63 -17.83
CA CYS A 31 -10.19 17.34 -17.96
C CYS A 31 -10.87 17.59 -16.61
N GLY A 32 -10.31 17.10 -15.49
CA GLY A 32 -10.95 17.13 -14.16
C GLY A 32 -11.95 15.99 -13.93
N GLU A 33 -12.20 15.14 -14.93
CA GLU A 33 -13.10 13.99 -14.85
C GLU A 33 -12.39 12.75 -14.30
N LEU A 34 -13.14 11.85 -13.64
CA LEU A 34 -12.64 10.54 -13.20
C LEU A 34 -12.18 9.72 -14.41
N ALA A 35 -10.92 9.28 -14.35
CA ALA A 35 -10.36 8.35 -15.33
C ALA A 35 -10.98 6.96 -15.14
N ILE A 36 -11.14 6.25 -16.26
CA ILE A 36 -11.74 4.93 -16.27
C ILE A 36 -10.69 3.85 -16.53
N LEU A 37 -10.85 2.69 -15.88
CA LEU A 37 -9.99 1.53 -16.09
C LEU A 37 -10.30 0.89 -17.44
N ARG A 38 -9.26 0.64 -18.24
CA ARG A 38 -9.36 0.02 -19.56
C ARG A 38 -8.29 -1.06 -19.71
N VAL A 39 -8.54 -2.02 -20.58
CA VAL A 39 -7.57 -3.08 -20.94
C VAL A 39 -6.86 -2.69 -22.23
N ALA A 40 -5.53 -2.74 -22.22
CA ALA A 40 -4.72 -2.47 -23.39
C ALA A 40 -4.89 -3.58 -24.45
N LYS A 41 -5.13 -3.16 -25.69
CA LYS A 41 -5.34 -4.03 -26.86
C LYS A 41 -4.14 -4.10 -27.80
N THR A 42 -3.08 -3.34 -27.51
CA THR A 42 -1.85 -3.36 -28.33
C THR A 42 -1.12 -4.69 -28.14
N PRO A 43 -0.55 -5.31 -29.19
CA PRO A 43 0.12 -6.62 -29.07
C PRO A 43 1.16 -6.69 -27.94
N LYS A 44 1.95 -5.63 -27.74
CA LYS A 44 2.99 -5.57 -26.69
C LYS A 44 2.43 -5.53 -25.26
N ASN A 45 1.23 -4.99 -25.07
CA ASN A 45 0.65 -4.72 -23.75
C ASN A 45 -0.71 -5.40 -23.55
N GLN A 46 -0.99 -6.43 -24.33
CA GLN A 46 -2.29 -7.09 -24.34
C GLN A 46 -2.64 -7.58 -22.93
N GLY A 47 -3.87 -7.28 -22.48
CA GLY A 47 -4.37 -7.71 -21.18
C GLY A 47 -3.96 -6.83 -19.99
N LYS A 48 -3.03 -5.88 -20.17
CA LYS A 48 -2.65 -4.95 -19.08
C LYS A 48 -3.71 -3.88 -18.87
N HIS A 49 -4.03 -3.59 -17.61
CA HIS A 49 -4.96 -2.53 -17.25
C HIS A 49 -4.28 -1.14 -17.24
N PHE A 50 -5.02 -0.11 -17.61
CA PHE A 50 -4.58 1.29 -17.54
C PHE A 50 -5.75 2.23 -17.27
N TRP A 51 -5.48 3.35 -16.61
CA TRP A 51 -6.40 4.46 -16.44
C TRP A 51 -6.32 5.39 -17.65
N GLY A 52 -7.48 5.77 -18.20
CA GLY A 52 -7.58 6.68 -19.33
C GLY A 52 -8.77 7.63 -19.25
N CYS A 53 -8.69 8.75 -19.98
CA CYS A 53 -9.79 9.72 -20.06
C CYS A 53 -11.07 9.04 -20.58
N PRO A 54 -12.24 9.27 -19.95
CA PRO A 54 -13.51 8.73 -20.45
C PRO A 54 -13.83 9.24 -21.86
N ASN A 55 -13.41 10.47 -22.18
CA ASN A 55 -13.64 11.13 -23.47
C ASN A 55 -12.47 11.02 -24.46
N TYR A 56 -11.52 10.10 -24.23
CA TYR A 56 -10.37 9.90 -25.12
C TYR A 56 -10.82 9.74 -26.58
N ARG A 57 -10.42 10.71 -27.42
CA ARG A 57 -10.73 10.77 -28.87
C ARG A 57 -12.24 10.74 -29.21
N ARG A 58 -13.14 11.13 -28.31
CA ARG A 58 -14.52 11.39 -28.73
C ARG A 58 -14.55 12.58 -29.68
N SER A 59 -15.09 12.31 -30.87
CA SER A 59 -15.66 13.18 -31.92
C SER A 59 -14.95 14.50 -32.26
N ARG A 60 -14.73 14.74 -33.57
CA ARG A 60 -14.38 16.06 -34.13
C ARG A 60 -15.49 17.11 -33.98
N TYR A 61 -16.67 16.72 -33.51
CA TYR A 61 -17.88 17.54 -33.46
C TYR A 61 -18.34 17.92 -32.04
N GLU A 62 -17.64 17.46 -30.99
CA GLU A 62 -17.86 17.93 -29.63
C GLU A 62 -16.87 19.07 -29.31
N GLU A 63 -17.36 20.19 -28.78
CA GLU A 63 -16.54 21.36 -28.41
C GLU A 63 -15.41 21.02 -27.42
N VAL A 64 -15.57 19.92 -26.67
CA VAL A 64 -14.59 19.46 -25.68
C VAL A 64 -13.91 18.18 -26.15
N ARG A 65 -12.77 18.34 -26.83
CA ARG A 65 -11.88 17.21 -27.14
C ARG A 65 -11.36 16.61 -25.82
N GLY A 66 -11.62 15.32 -25.59
CA GLY A 66 -11.07 14.64 -24.41
C GLY A 66 -9.53 14.59 -24.43
N CYS A 67 -8.92 14.63 -23.25
CA CYS A 67 -7.47 14.62 -23.11
C CYS A 67 -6.85 13.23 -23.37
N ASN A 68 -5.53 13.21 -23.51
CA ASN A 68 -4.70 12.00 -23.72
C ASN A 68 -4.18 11.41 -22.40
N PHE A 69 -4.88 11.62 -21.28
CA PHE A 69 -4.49 11.04 -19.99
C PHE A 69 -4.33 9.52 -20.09
N PHE A 70 -3.20 9.02 -19.59
CA PHE A 70 -2.81 7.62 -19.59
C PHE A 70 -1.94 7.34 -18.37
N LYS A 71 -2.30 6.32 -17.58
CA LYS A 71 -1.48 5.81 -16.46
C LYS A 71 -1.66 4.30 -16.37
N TRP A 72 -0.56 3.54 -16.29
CA TRP A 72 -0.67 2.09 -16.09
C TRP A 72 -1.36 1.80 -14.76
N HIS A 73 -2.32 0.87 -14.77
CA HIS A 73 -2.84 0.28 -13.55
C HIS A 73 -1.81 -0.74 -13.12
N ILE A 74 -1.03 -0.37 -12.11
CA ILE A 74 -0.17 -1.33 -11.44
C ILE A 74 -1.14 -2.17 -10.61
N GLU A 75 -1.57 -3.30 -11.18
CA GLU A 75 -2.05 -4.38 -10.34
C GLU A 75 -0.87 -4.72 -9.46
N ASP A 76 -1.03 -4.45 -8.17
CA ASP A 76 -0.23 -5.01 -7.12
C ASP A 76 -0.41 -6.55 -7.19
N ASN A 77 0.26 -7.16 -8.16
CA ASN A 77 0.30 -8.60 -8.40
C ASN A 77 1.63 -9.17 -7.87
N GLY A 78 2.39 -8.35 -7.13
CA GLY A 78 3.65 -8.69 -6.49
C GLY A 78 3.61 -8.65 -4.97
N ASP A 79 2.73 -7.87 -4.34
CA ASP A 79 3.16 -7.30 -3.06
C ASP A 79 2.49 -7.94 -1.85
N GLU A 80 1.37 -8.68 -1.92
CA GLU A 80 0.83 -9.32 -0.69
C GLU A 80 1.75 -10.43 -0.16
N ARG A 81 2.27 -11.29 -1.05
CA ARG A 81 3.20 -12.37 -0.64
C ARG A 81 4.55 -11.81 -0.26
N ASP A 82 5.08 -10.86 -1.02
CA ASP A 82 6.40 -10.29 -0.76
C ASP A 82 6.41 -9.39 0.47
N THR A 83 5.32 -8.66 0.76
CA THR A 83 5.16 -7.93 2.03
C THR A 83 5.01 -8.89 3.21
N THR A 84 4.26 -9.99 3.05
CA THR A 84 4.12 -11.03 4.09
C THR A 84 5.47 -11.71 4.37
N ILE A 85 6.22 -12.07 3.32
CA ILE A 85 7.56 -12.64 3.43
C ILE A 85 8.51 -11.64 4.11
N GLY A 86 8.46 -10.36 3.73
CA GLY A 86 9.24 -9.30 4.36
C GLY A 86 8.95 -9.15 5.85
N TRP A 87 7.67 -9.16 6.24
CA TRP A 87 7.25 -9.07 7.63
C TRP A 87 7.68 -10.31 8.45
N GLN A 88 7.48 -11.50 7.90
CA GLN A 88 7.91 -12.75 8.53
C GLN A 88 9.42 -12.78 8.74
N ARG A 89 10.23 -12.38 7.75
CA ARG A 89 11.69 -12.28 7.88
C ARG A 89 12.10 -11.33 9.00
N ARG A 90 11.45 -10.16 9.11
CA ARG A 90 11.72 -9.21 10.19
C ARG A 90 11.38 -9.79 11.56
N LYS A 91 10.30 -10.55 11.66
CA LYS A 91 9.89 -11.23 12.90
C LYS A 91 10.90 -12.31 13.29
N ILE A 92 11.39 -13.11 12.35
CA ILE A 92 12.43 -14.12 12.58
C ILE A 92 13.69 -13.47 13.16
N ILE A 93 14.22 -12.43 12.51
CA ILE A 93 15.43 -11.72 12.97
C ILE A 93 15.25 -11.16 14.39
N ASN A 94 14.08 -10.63 14.71
CA ASN A 94 13.79 -10.10 16.04
C ASN A 94 13.72 -11.20 17.10
N LEU A 95 13.10 -12.33 16.78
CA LEU A 95 13.02 -13.49 17.67
C LEU A 95 14.40 -14.12 17.90
N GLU A 96 15.20 -14.29 16.86
CA GLU A 96 16.58 -14.79 16.97
C GLU A 96 17.43 -13.90 17.88
N ARG A 97 17.32 -12.57 17.71
CA ARG A 97 18.00 -11.61 18.59
C ARG A 97 17.54 -11.73 20.04
N SER A 98 16.23 -11.88 20.25
CA SER A 98 15.67 -12.05 21.60
C SER A 98 16.15 -13.35 22.26
N LEU A 99 16.22 -14.44 21.49
CA LEU A 99 16.70 -15.74 21.96
C LEU A 99 18.17 -15.65 22.40
N LEU A 100 19.02 -14.98 21.63
CA LEU A 100 20.42 -14.73 22.03
C LEU A 100 20.52 -13.95 23.35
N VAL A 101 19.64 -12.96 23.57
CA VAL A 101 19.59 -12.22 24.83
C VAL A 101 19.18 -13.13 25.99
N TYR A 102 18.15 -13.96 25.82
CA TYR A 102 17.72 -14.91 26.86
C TYR A 102 18.80 -15.94 27.18
N GLN A 103 19.43 -16.53 26.17
CA GLN A 103 20.52 -17.48 26.36
C GLN A 103 21.71 -16.85 27.10
N LYS A 104 22.04 -15.58 26.79
CA LYS A 104 23.09 -14.85 27.52
C LYS A 104 22.70 -14.63 28.98
N ARG A 105 21.45 -14.24 29.26
CA ARG A 105 20.96 -14.03 30.63
C ARG A 105 20.94 -15.32 31.44
N GLU A 106 20.55 -16.43 30.82
CA GLU A 106 20.57 -17.75 31.45
C GLU A 106 21.99 -18.17 31.86
N LYS A 107 22.98 -18.02 30.96
CA LYS A 107 24.38 -18.29 31.28
C LYS A 107 24.89 -17.44 32.45
N VAL A 108 24.55 -16.15 32.47
CA VAL A 108 24.94 -15.24 33.58
C VAL A 108 24.26 -15.67 34.88
N ALA A 109 22.96 -15.98 34.87
CA ALA A 109 22.25 -16.44 36.05
C ALA A 109 22.83 -17.75 36.60
N GLY A 110 23.18 -18.70 35.72
CA GLY A 110 23.85 -19.94 36.10
C GLY A 110 25.20 -19.71 36.79
N VAL A 111 26.02 -18.79 36.28
CA VAL A 111 27.30 -18.43 36.92
C VAL A 111 27.08 -17.78 38.29
N VAL A 112 26.13 -16.84 38.41
CA VAL A 112 25.80 -16.19 39.68
C VAL A 112 25.32 -17.22 40.71
N TYR A 113 24.48 -18.17 40.31
CA TYR A 113 24.00 -19.24 41.18
C TYR A 113 25.15 -20.12 41.67
N LEU A 114 26.04 -20.57 40.78
CA LEU A 114 27.20 -21.38 41.14
C LEU A 114 28.15 -20.65 42.09
N LEU A 115 28.39 -19.36 41.86
CA LEU A 115 29.22 -18.54 42.76
C LEU A 115 28.57 -18.39 44.15
N GLY A 116 27.26 -18.17 44.21
CA GLY A 116 26.52 -18.11 45.47
C GLY A 116 26.66 -19.41 46.28
N VAL A 117 26.39 -20.55 45.64
CA VAL A 117 26.56 -21.87 46.27
C VAL A 117 27.99 -22.10 46.75
N ALA A 118 28.99 -21.65 45.98
CA ALA A 118 30.40 -21.77 46.38
C ALA A 118 30.76 -20.91 47.59
N VAL A 119 30.24 -19.69 47.70
CA VAL A 119 30.44 -18.81 48.86
C VAL A 119 29.80 -19.43 50.10
N ASP A 120 28.55 -19.88 50.00
CA ASP A 120 27.83 -20.54 51.10
C ASP A 120 28.58 -21.77 51.64
N LEU A 121 29.24 -22.55 50.76
CA LEU A 121 30.05 -23.71 51.13
C LEU A 121 31.34 -23.34 51.88
N ILE A 122 32.00 -22.24 51.48
CA ILE A 122 33.25 -21.78 52.10
C ILE A 122 32.97 -21.16 53.48
N GLU A 123 31.89 -20.38 53.60
CA GLU A 123 31.53 -19.73 54.87
C GLU A 123 30.89 -20.72 55.87
N GLY A 124 30.29 -21.80 55.38
CA GLY A 124 29.68 -22.85 56.19
C GLY A 124 30.61 -24.00 56.62
N SER A 125 31.90 -23.98 56.26
CA SER A 125 32.92 -24.99 56.61
C SER A 125 33.89 -24.49 57.67
#